data_AF-A0A3D5X304-F1
#
_entry.id   AF-A0A3D5X304-F1
#
_cell.length_a   1.000
_cell.length_b   1.000
_cell.length_c   1.000
_cell.angle_alpha   90.00
_cell.angle_beta   90.00
_cell.angle_gamma   90.00
#
_symmetry.space_group_name_H-M   'P 1'
#
loop_
_entity.id
_entity.type
_entity.pdbx_description
1 polymer ?
#
loop_
_entity_poly.entity_id
_entity_poly.type
_entity_poly.pdbx_seq_one_letter_code
_entity_poly.pdbx_strand_id
1 'polypeptide(L)'
;YCIVLGRAEAFASKNTVGASFFDGLGMGLGFAFALTLLGATREILGSGKVFGMVLFPDKYAMLIFVLAPGAFIALGYLTAVMNRLAKKSK
;
A
#
# COMPACT_ATOMS: atom_id res chain seq x y z
N TYR A 1 -3.86 8.46 9.73
CA TYR A 1 -4.76 8.58 10.90
C TYR A 1 -6.22 8.77 10.49
N CYS A 2 -6.51 9.50 9.41
CA CYS A 2 -7.89 9.79 8.97
C CYS A 2 -8.75 8.56 8.69
N ILE A 3 -8.14 7.45 8.22
CA ILE A 3 -8.88 6.22 7.89
C ILE A 3 -9.50 5.55 9.13
N VAL A 4 -8.87 5.65 10.30
CA VAL A 4 -9.39 5.04 11.53
C VAL A 4 -10.61 5.81 12.03
N LEU A 5 -10.49 7.14 12.12
CA LEU A 5 -11.61 8.00 12.53
C LEU A 5 -12.78 7.90 11.53
N GLY A 6 -12.48 7.98 10.23
CA GLY A 6 -13.50 7.90 9.19
C GLY A 6 -14.25 6.57 9.15
N ARG A 7 -13.58 5.43 9.39
CA ARG A 7 -14.26 4.13 9.51
C ARG A 7 -15.02 4.00 10.83
N ALA A 8 -14.51 4.54 11.93
CA ALA A 8 -15.20 4.53 13.22
C ALA A 8 -16.53 5.31 13.14
N GLU A 9 -16.51 6.51 12.54
CA GLU A 9 -17.69 7.35 12.37
C GLU A 9 -18.69 6.75 11.36
N ALA A 10 -18.21 6.25 10.21
CA ALA A 10 -19.08 5.78 9.14
C ALA A 10 -19.63 4.37 9.35
N PHE A 11 -18.84 3.47 9.96
CA PHE A 11 -19.18 2.04 10.06
C PHE A 11 -19.37 1.57 11.50
N ALA A 12 -18.44 1.86 12.42
CA ALA A 12 -18.54 1.36 13.80
C ALA A 12 -19.71 1.97 14.58
N SER A 13 -20.05 3.23 14.32
CA SER A 13 -21.18 3.94 14.95
C SER A 13 -22.56 3.32 14.62
N LYS A 14 -22.68 2.58 13.51
CA LYS A 14 -23.96 2.09 12.98
C LYS A 14 -24.09 0.56 12.91
N ASN A 15 -23.07 -0.19 13.34
CA ASN A 15 -23.03 -1.66 13.22
C ASN A 15 -22.71 -2.34 14.56
N THR A 16 -22.91 -3.66 14.62
CA THR A 16 -22.59 -4.46 15.81
C THR A 16 -21.08 -4.60 16.00
N VAL A 17 -20.65 -4.78 17.26
CA VAL A 17 -19.23 -4.90 17.63
C VAL A 17 -18.50 -5.96 16.82
N GLY A 18 -19.12 -7.11 16.56
CA GLY A 18 -18.55 -8.17 15.74
C GLY A 18 -18.33 -7.75 14.28
N ALA A 19 -19.31 -7.11 13.65
CA ALA A 19 -19.19 -6.62 12.28
C ALA A 19 -18.12 -5.52 12.16
N SER A 20 -18.05 -4.61 13.14
CA SER A 20 -17.02 -3.56 13.19
C SER A 20 -15.62 -4.11 13.42
N PHE A 21 -15.48 -5.20 14.18
CA PHE A 21 -14.21 -5.87 14.37
C PHE A 21 -13.67 -6.46 13.05
N PHE A 22 -14.50 -7.18 12.29
CA PHE A 22 -14.11 -7.73 10.99
C PHE A 22 -13.79 -6.63 9.97
N ASP A 23 -14.51 -5.51 10.00
CA ASP A 23 -14.21 -4.35 9.16
C ASP A 23 -12.86 -3.71 9.49
N GLY A 24 -12.59 -3.47 10.77
CA GLY A 24 -11.30 -2.94 11.23
C GLY A 24 -10.14 -3.86 10.85
N LEU A 25 -10.34 -5.18 10.99
CA LEU A 25 -9.34 -6.18 10.64
C LEU A 25 -9.09 -6.22 9.13
N GLY A 26 -10.14 -6.18 8.30
CA GLY A 26 -10.03 -6.13 6.85
C GLY A 26 -9.35 -4.84 6.34
N MET A 27 -9.74 -3.68 6.88
CA MET A 27 -9.13 -2.39 6.52
C MET A 27 -7.68 -2.31 6.99
N GLY A 28 -7.38 -2.81 8.18
CA GLY A 28 -6.01 -2.86 8.72
C GLY A 28 -5.09 -3.75 7.89
N LEU A 29 -5.52 -4.97 7.58
CA LEU A 29 -4.75 -5.90 6.74
C LEU A 29 -4.57 -5.36 5.31
N GLY A 30 -5.63 -4.80 4.71
CA GLY A 30 -5.53 -4.19 3.38
C GLY A 30 -4.55 -3.02 3.35
N PHE A 31 -4.55 -2.19 4.39
CA PHE A 31 -3.61 -1.07 4.52
C PHE A 31 -2.16 -1.56 4.71
N ALA A 32 -1.93 -2.54 5.59
CA ALA A 32 -0.61 -3.13 5.79
C ALA A 32 -0.07 -3.78 4.50
N PHE A 33 -0.92 -4.49 3.76
CA PHE A 33 -0.57 -5.10 2.49
C PHE A 33 -0.21 -4.05 1.43
N ALA A 34 -1.01 -2.99 1.31
CA ALA A 34 -0.73 -1.88 0.40
C ALA A 34 0.60 -1.17 0.72
N LEU A 35 0.87 -0.91 2.01
CA LEU A 35 2.15 -0.34 2.44
C LEU A 35 3.32 -1.28 2.17
N THR A 36 3.15 -2.58 2.35
CA THR A 36 4.19 -3.59 2.10
C THR A 36 4.55 -3.62 0.60
N LEU A 37 3.55 -3.64 -0.29
CA LEU A 37 3.76 -3.57 -1.74
C LEU A 37 4.43 -2.26 -2.17
N LEU A 38 3.98 -1.13 -1.61
CA LEU A 38 4.57 0.17 -1.89
C LEU A 38 6.01 0.26 -1.38
N GLY A 39 6.30 -0.31 -0.21
CA GLY A 39 7.66 -0.40 0.33
C GLY A 39 8.57 -1.26 -0.53
N ALA A 40 8.11 -2.46 -0.90
CA ALA A 40 8.86 -3.39 -1.73
C ALA A 40 9.18 -2.80 -3.12
N THR A 41 8.19 -2.19 -3.79
CA THR A 41 8.41 -1.53 -5.09
C THR A 41 9.40 -0.38 -4.98
N ARG A 42 9.37 0.39 -3.89
CA ARG A 42 10.33 1.48 -3.65
C ARG A 42 11.72 0.97 -3.28
N GLU A 43 11.84 -0.16 -2.59
CA GLU A 43 13.12 -0.78 -2.26
C GLU A 43 13.82 -1.31 -3.53
N ILE A 44 13.05 -1.97 -4.41
CA ILE A 44 13.51 -2.47 -5.71
C ILE A 44 14.00 -1.31 -6.58
N LEU A 45 13.16 -0.29 -6.77
CA LEU A 45 13.47 0.81 -7.69
C LEU A 45 14.47 1.81 -7.11
N GLY A 46 14.41 2.04 -5.80
CA GLY A 46 15.20 3.05 -5.11
C GLY A 46 16.59 2.58 -4.70
N SER A 47 16.77 1.28 -4.43
CA SER A 47 18.04 0.71 -3.95
C SER A 47 18.51 -0.54 -4.69
N GLY A 48 17.71 -1.09 -5.62
CA GLY A 48 18.07 -2.32 -6.33
C GLY A 48 18.05 -3.57 -5.43
N LYS A 49 17.42 -3.49 -4.26
CA LYS A 49 17.38 -4.55 -3.24
C LYS A 49 15.94 -5.02 -2.99
N VAL A 50 15.82 -6.25 -2.52
CA VAL A 50 14.56 -6.84 -2.05
C VAL A 50 14.82 -7.54 -0.73
N PHE A 51 14.16 -7.08 0.33
CA PHE A 51 14.32 -7.58 1.70
C PHE A 51 15.81 -7.67 2.12
N GLY A 52 16.63 -6.70 1.68
CA GLY A 52 18.07 -6.65 1.94
C GLY A 52 18.95 -7.48 1.01
N MET A 53 18.38 -8.29 0.11
CA MET A 53 19.13 -9.02 -0.92
C MET A 53 19.37 -8.13 -2.14
N VAL A 54 20.62 -8.05 -2.60
CA VAL A 54 21.03 -7.25 -3.76
C VAL A 54 20.64 -7.98 -5.05
N LEU A 55 19.70 -7.42 -5.81
CA LEU A 55 19.28 -7.95 -7.11
C LEU A 55 20.01 -7.29 -8.28
N PHE A 56 20.30 -5.99 -8.16
CA PHE A 56 21.02 -5.21 -9.18
C PHE A 56 22.17 -4.41 -8.54
N PRO A 57 23.29 -4.19 -9.25
CA PRO A 57 24.36 -3.34 -8.77
C PRO A 57 23.86 -1.89 -8.58
N ASP A 58 24.31 -1.22 -7.51
CA ASP A 58 23.83 0.09 -7.02
C ASP A 58 23.81 1.22 -8.06
N LYS A 59 24.44 1.03 -9.23
CA LYS A 59 24.46 1.97 -10.36
C LYS A 59 23.06 2.27 -10.93
N TYR A 60 22.08 1.39 -10.70
CA TYR A 60 20.70 1.55 -11.18
C TYR A 60 19.71 2.03 -10.09
N ALA A 61 20.21 2.34 -8.88
CA ALA A 61 19.38 2.84 -7.79
C ALA A 61 18.80 4.23 -8.14
N MET A 62 17.49 4.30 -8.37
CA MET A 62 16.80 5.56 -8.66
C MET A 62 16.40 6.25 -7.35
N LEU A 63 17.30 7.08 -6.81
CA LEU A 63 17.08 7.85 -5.56
C LEU A 63 15.76 8.63 -5.53
N ILE A 64 15.22 8.98 -6.69
CA ILE A 64 13.92 9.66 -6.81
C ILE A 64 12.75 8.84 -6.24
N PHE A 65 12.85 7.51 -6.24
CA PHE A 65 11.86 6.59 -5.64
C PHE A 65 11.98 6.48 -4.11
N VAL A 66 13.13 6.88 -3.55
CA VAL A 66 13.32 7.02 -2.11
C VAL A 66 12.73 8.35 -1.61
N LEU A 67 12.69 9.37 -2.46
CA LEU A 67 12.09 10.66 -2.13
C LEU A 67 10.55 10.65 -2.18
N ALA A 68 9.94 11.64 -1.52
CA ALA A 68 8.48 11.85 -1.50
C ALA A 68 7.80 11.83 -2.89
N PRO A 69 8.30 12.51 -3.94
CA PRO A 69 7.73 12.45 -5.30
C PRO A 69 7.60 11.02 -5.85
N GLY A 70 8.62 10.18 -5.66
CA GLY A 70 8.57 8.81 -6.17
C GLY A 70 7.57 7.92 -5.43
N ALA A 71 7.27 8.21 -4.15
CA ALA A 71 6.23 7.52 -3.41
C ALA A 71 4.83 7.77 -4.01
N PHE A 72 4.53 9.01 -4.43
CA PHE A 72 3.25 9.34 -5.07
C PHE A 72 3.10 8.69 -6.45
N ILE A 73 4.18 8.66 -7.24
CA ILE A 73 4.20 7.99 -8.55
C ILE A 73 3.96 6.48 -8.37
N ALA A 74 4.68 5.85 -7.45
CA ALA A 74 4.52 4.43 -7.15
C ALA A 74 3.10 4.10 -6.68
N LEU A 75 2.54 4.93 -5.78
CA LEU A 75 1.15 4.77 -5.32
C LEU A 75 0.13 4.90 -6.46
N GLY A 76 0.32 5.89 -7.35
CA GLY A 76 -0.55 6.08 -8.51
C GLY A 76 -0.53 4.89 -9.46
N TYR A 77 0.67 4.36 -9.74
CA TYR A 77 0.81 3.18 -10.59
C TYR A 77 0.25 1.92 -9.94
N LEU A 78 0.51 1.71 -8.65
CA LEU A 78 -0.03 0.59 -7.88
C LEU A 78 -1.57 0.62 -7.91
N THR A 79 -2.17 1.79 -7.70
CA THR A 79 -3.62 1.99 -7.76
C THR A 79 -4.17 1.70 -9.15
N ALA A 80 -3.49 2.14 -10.22
CA ALA A 80 -3.89 1.86 -11.60
C ALA A 80 -3.87 0.35 -11.92
N VAL A 81 -2.83 -0.36 -11.48
CA VAL A 81 -2.71 -1.81 -11.63
C VAL A 81 -3.80 -2.53 -10.85
N MET A 82 -4.01 -2.17 -9.57
CA MET A 82 -5.05 -2.78 -8.75
C MET A 82 -6.45 -2.55 -9.33
N ASN A 83 -6.74 -1.34 -9.83
CA ASN A 83 -8.01 -1.05 -10.50
C ASN A 83 -8.19 -1.87 -11.77
N ARG A 84 -7.13 -2.07 -12.57
CA ARG A 84 -7.18 -2.94 -13.76
C ARG A 84 -7.45 -4.40 -13.40
N LEU A 85 -6.80 -4.92 -12.36
CA LEU A 85 -7.00 -6.29 -11.87
C LEU A 85 -8.41 -6.48 -11.31
N ALA A 86 -8.89 -5.54 -10.50
CA ALA A 86 -10.25 -5.56 -9.95
C ALA A 86 -11.32 -5.52 -11.06
N LYS A 87 -11.10 -4.72 -12.12
CA LYS A 87 -12.01 -4.64 -13.28
C LYS A 87 -12.05 -5.93 -14.09
N LYS A 88 -11.02 -6.78 -13.99
CA LYS A 88 -10.92 -8.08 -14.66
C LYS A 88 -11.60 -9.21 -13.86
N SER A 89 -11.95 -8.95 -12.59
CA SER A 89 -12.63 -9.89 -11.70
C SER A 89 -14.16 -9.73 -11.70
N LYS A 90 -14.70 -8.93 -12.62
CA LYS A 90 -16.12 -8.73 -12.87
C LYS A 90 -16.43 -9.13 -14.30
#